data_AF-A0ABD3H745-F1
#
_entry.id   AF-A0ABD3H745-F1
#
_cell.length_a   1.000
_cell.length_b   1.000
_cell.length_c   1.000
_cell.angle_alpha   90.00
_cell.angle_beta   90.00
_cell.angle_gamma   90.00
#
_symmetry.space_group_name_H-M   'P 1'
#
loop_
_entity.id
_entity.type
_entity.pdbx_description
1 polymer ?
#
loop_
_entity_poly.entity_id
_entity_poly.type
_entity_poly.pdbx_seq_one_letter_code
_entity_poly.pdbx_strand_id
1 'polypeptide(L)'
;MAWLSSDTTQVCRRCGHAQEMMEFSRVRQGAKNRHGSVHRECNRCYQGRKRSVSRSAQIRALETGTIDAADPEGLADGGAGPIDLDLTLALPVPIEPPPPLNIESAGCEFSELSRALTDRFKASARDDVPVYARFVVDCNQEHWDVFRSWSTTHPDSENDPSAGPDSFKAWVNDSLRPKLEVGTGFYWEVRTYSRSRVRREEYLATLCASRDDRVASNSSAHPSSSRTSEKRRKITRYGCQGTVNVTVDSALGTCYVVAFHVDDHPKPSWRDNVFPAKAKDFLAKFSRHAGAVKEVVMDSTFKTNALRFEMFVVVANLGGFGVPLNYMFYFKKVGTGDPSPSLYQMKRTRKLLLGRWLGGLHERGLQPVFVLNDKDKGQIWAAQEAFPRAHVQLCLRHSMDTLERMGAG
;
A
#
# COMPACT_ATOMS: atom_id res chain seq x y z
N MET A 1 -33.97 21.94 41.34
CA MET A 1 -33.30 20.95 40.46
C MET A 1 -32.04 20.48 41.17
N ALA A 2 -32.08 19.32 41.83
CA ALA A 2 -30.91 18.69 42.43
C ALA A 2 -30.47 17.54 41.53
N TRP A 3 -29.35 17.69 40.83
CA TRP A 3 -28.73 16.59 40.11
C TRP A 3 -27.75 15.87 41.04
N LEU A 4 -27.97 14.56 41.14
CA LEU A 4 -27.21 13.61 41.94
C LEU A 4 -25.72 13.64 41.58
N SER A 5 -24.89 13.87 42.60
CA SER A 5 -23.48 13.46 42.65
C SER A 5 -23.43 11.94 42.49
N SER A 6 -23.10 11.45 41.29
CA SER A 6 -22.81 10.03 41.10
C SER A 6 -21.33 9.80 41.39
N ASP A 7 -21.06 9.10 42.49
CA ASP A 7 -19.74 8.60 42.85
C ASP A 7 -19.19 7.76 41.69
N THR A 8 -18.25 8.33 40.94
CA THR A 8 -17.67 7.74 39.72
C THR A 8 -16.38 6.99 40.03
N THR A 9 -16.36 6.26 41.15
CA THR A 9 -15.21 5.43 41.55
C THR A 9 -15.50 3.95 41.33
N GLN A 10 -14.49 3.22 40.85
CA GLN A 10 -14.52 1.78 40.63
C GLN A 10 -13.31 1.14 41.34
N VAL A 11 -13.55 0.03 42.04
CA VAL A 11 -12.47 -0.73 42.71
C VAL A 11 -11.75 -1.62 41.71
N CYS A 12 -10.43 -1.47 41.61
CA CYS A 12 -9.62 -2.32 40.75
C CYS A 12 -9.56 -3.75 41.32
N ARG A 13 -9.97 -4.75 40.52
CA ARG A 13 -9.97 -6.16 40.96
C ARG A 13 -8.58 -6.71 41.32
N ARG A 14 -7.51 -6.08 40.81
CA ARG A 14 -6.14 -6.55 41.02
C ARG A 14 -5.44 -5.92 42.23
N CYS A 15 -5.50 -4.59 42.37
CA CYS A 15 -4.85 -3.90 43.49
C CYS A 15 -5.79 -3.53 44.64
N GLY A 16 -7.11 -3.68 44.48
CA GLY A 16 -8.10 -3.36 45.52
C GLY A 16 -8.33 -1.87 45.77
N HIS A 17 -7.61 -0.98 45.10
CA HIS A 17 -7.81 0.48 45.26
C HIS A 17 -9.02 0.97 44.45
N ALA A 18 -9.84 1.80 45.08
CA ALA A 18 -10.87 2.59 44.40
C ALA A 18 -10.20 3.70 43.59
N GLN A 19 -10.51 3.79 42.30
CA GLN A 19 -10.03 4.86 41.41
C GLN A 19 -11.18 5.40 40.58
N GLU A 20 -11.03 6.62 40.05
CA GLU A 20 -12.01 7.19 39.13
C GLU A 20 -12.17 6.32 37.88
N MET A 21 -13.38 6.26 37.31
CA MET A 21 -13.66 5.44 36.12
C MET A 21 -12.73 5.73 34.92
N MET A 22 -12.16 6.94 34.81
CA MET A 22 -11.19 7.29 33.76
C MET A 22 -9.84 6.56 33.89
N GLU A 23 -9.52 6.05 35.08
CA GLU A 23 -8.32 5.23 35.33
C GLU A 23 -8.50 3.77 34.89
N PHE A 24 -9.61 3.43 34.24
CA PHE A 24 -9.86 2.12 33.65
C PHE A 24 -10.00 2.24 32.13
N SER A 25 -9.15 1.53 31.39
CA SER A 25 -9.18 1.50 29.94
C SER A 25 -10.55 1.01 29.43
N ARG A 26 -11.11 1.68 28.42
CA ARG A 26 -12.32 1.23 27.74
C ARG A 26 -11.99 0.10 26.78
N VAL A 27 -12.77 -0.98 26.81
CA VAL A 27 -12.64 -2.07 25.83
C VAL A 27 -12.96 -1.51 24.44
N ARG A 28 -12.10 -1.75 23.43
CA ARG A 28 -12.40 -1.40 22.03
C ARG A 28 -13.75 -2.01 21.67
N GLN A 29 -14.69 -1.20 21.18
CA GLN A 29 -15.99 -1.66 20.72
C GLN A 29 -15.82 -2.58 19.51
N GLY A 30 -15.81 -3.89 19.76
CA GLY A 30 -16.06 -4.89 18.72
C GLY A 30 -17.55 -5.05 18.48
N ALA A 31 -17.93 -5.48 17.28
CA ALA A 31 -19.32 -5.56 16.79
C ALA A 31 -20.31 -6.38 17.66
N LYS A 32 -19.85 -7.04 18.73
CA LYS A 32 -20.66 -7.82 19.68
C LYS A 32 -20.86 -7.17 21.06
N ASN A 33 -20.19 -6.06 21.39
CA ASN A 33 -20.32 -5.39 22.69
C ASN A 33 -21.02 -4.02 22.55
N ARG A 34 -22.37 -4.03 22.59
CA ARG A 34 -23.18 -2.80 22.51
C ARG A 34 -23.35 -2.06 23.84
N HIS A 35 -22.91 -2.66 24.95
CA HIS A 35 -22.87 -2.00 26.26
C HIS A 35 -21.41 -1.81 26.66
N GLY A 36 -20.98 -0.55 26.77
CA GLY A 36 -19.59 -0.14 26.99
C GLY A 36 -19.01 -0.70 28.29
N SER A 37 -18.51 -1.94 28.24
CA SER A 37 -17.85 -2.57 29.37
C SER A 37 -16.47 -1.95 29.58
N VAL A 38 -16.23 -1.47 30.80
CA VAL A 38 -14.93 -0.97 31.24
C VAL A 38 -14.11 -2.16 31.75
N HIS A 39 -12.79 -2.13 31.58
CA HIS A 39 -11.93 -3.17 32.15
C HIS A 39 -12.12 -3.24 33.69
N ARG A 40 -12.04 -4.45 34.26
CA ARG A 40 -12.13 -4.65 35.73
C ARG A 40 -10.81 -4.36 36.47
N GLU A 41 -9.76 -4.03 35.75
CA GLU A 41 -8.42 -3.69 36.26
C GLU A 41 -8.10 -2.25 35.88
N CYS A 42 -7.51 -1.47 36.80
CA CYS A 42 -7.04 -0.13 36.48
C CYS A 42 -5.86 -0.15 35.50
N ASN A 43 -5.62 0.97 34.83
CA ASN A 43 -4.60 1.15 33.81
C ASN A 43 -3.21 0.70 34.30
N ARG A 44 -2.85 1.03 35.53
CA ARG A 44 -1.56 0.64 36.13
C ARG A 44 -1.42 -0.89 36.25
N CYS A 45 -2.45 -1.57 36.76
CA CYS A 45 -2.48 -3.02 36.91
C CYS A 45 -2.48 -3.75 35.56
N TYR A 46 -3.23 -3.21 34.59
CA TYR A 46 -3.28 -3.72 33.23
C TYR A 46 -1.90 -3.63 32.54
N GLN A 47 -1.23 -2.47 32.62
CA GLN A 47 0.11 -2.28 32.07
C GLN A 47 1.14 -3.18 32.76
N GLY A 48 1.07 -3.33 34.08
CA GLY A 48 1.90 -4.27 34.83
C GLY A 48 1.75 -5.72 34.36
N ARG A 49 0.52 -6.16 34.07
CA ARG A 49 0.24 -7.49 33.49
C ARG A 49 0.86 -7.66 32.10
N LYS A 50 0.73 -6.63 31.25
CA LYS A 50 1.25 -6.67 29.88
C LYS A 50 2.77 -6.83 29.88
N ARG A 51 3.46 -6.13 30.78
CA ARG A 51 4.91 -6.27 31.00
C ARG A 51 5.30 -7.65 31.54
N SER A 52 4.54 -8.22 32.49
CA SER A 52 4.85 -9.55 33.03
C SER A 52 4.64 -10.66 32.00
N VAL A 53 3.60 -10.60 31.18
CA VAL A 53 3.35 -11.56 30.09
C VAL A 53 4.47 -11.48 29.03
N SER A 54 4.94 -10.27 28.71
CA SER A 54 6.10 -10.09 27.82
C SER A 54 7.37 -10.73 28.37
N ARG A 55 7.64 -10.58 29.67
CA ARG A 55 8.82 -11.15 30.34
C ARG A 55 8.74 -12.68 30.42
N SER A 56 7.58 -13.24 30.76
CA SER A 56 7.38 -14.69 30.76
C SER A 56 7.45 -15.30 29.36
N ALA A 57 7.01 -14.59 28.32
CA ALA A 57 7.16 -15.02 26.93
C ALA A 57 8.63 -14.99 26.47
N GLN A 58 9.41 -13.99 26.92
CA GLN A 58 10.85 -13.92 26.67
C GLN A 58 11.62 -15.03 27.39
N ILE A 59 11.28 -15.32 28.66
CA ILE A 59 11.90 -16.42 29.42
C ILE A 59 11.60 -17.77 28.75
N ARG A 60 10.35 -18.04 28.36
CA ARG A 60 10.03 -19.28 27.62
C ARG A 60 10.76 -19.40 26.30
N ALA A 61 10.95 -18.30 25.56
CA ALA A 61 11.68 -18.33 24.29
C ALA A 61 13.17 -18.66 24.46
N LEU A 62 13.76 -18.33 25.61
CA LEU A 62 15.12 -18.70 26.01
C LEU A 62 15.17 -20.17 26.49
N GLU A 63 14.18 -20.61 27.27
CA GLU A 63 14.10 -21.99 27.77
C GLU A 63 13.83 -23.01 26.66
N THR A 64 13.13 -22.63 25.57
CA THR A 64 12.80 -23.54 24.47
C THR A 64 13.89 -23.67 23.39
N GLY A 65 15.07 -23.08 23.60
CA GLY A 65 16.21 -23.26 22.69
C GLY A 65 15.99 -22.78 21.25
N THR A 66 15.03 -21.87 21.03
CA THR A 66 14.66 -21.37 19.68
C THR A 66 15.57 -20.26 19.15
N ILE A 67 16.73 -20.08 19.76
CA ILE A 67 17.80 -19.19 19.30
C ILE A 67 19.10 -20.00 19.37
N ASP A 68 19.69 -20.27 18.22
CA ASP A 68 20.99 -20.93 18.13
C ASP A 68 22.05 -20.05 18.82
N ALA A 69 22.60 -20.54 19.93
CA ALA A 69 23.82 -20.02 20.51
C ALA A 69 24.99 -20.60 19.71
N ALA A 70 25.70 -19.73 18.98
CA ALA A 70 27.02 -20.06 18.48
C ALA A 70 28.00 -20.20 19.66
N ASP A 71 28.88 -21.19 19.56
CA ASP A 71 29.93 -21.57 20.52
C ASP A 71 30.68 -20.39 21.16
N PRO A 72 30.95 -20.45 22.48
CA PRO A 72 32.02 -19.70 23.11
C PRO A 72 33.16 -20.64 23.53
N GLU A 73 34.27 -20.62 22.81
CA GLU A 73 35.57 -20.98 23.38
C GLU A 73 36.32 -19.70 23.78
N GLY A 74 36.67 -19.59 25.06
CA GLY A 74 37.64 -18.59 25.55
C GLY A 74 37.25 -17.88 26.85
N LEU A 75 37.51 -18.52 28.00
CA LEU A 75 37.48 -17.90 29.33
C LEU A 75 38.53 -16.78 29.46
N ALA A 76 38.16 -15.68 30.13
CA ALA A 76 38.91 -15.14 31.27
C ALA A 76 38.07 -14.13 32.08
N ASP A 77 38.26 -14.17 33.39
CA ASP A 77 37.52 -13.51 34.47
C ASP A 77 37.37 -11.97 34.36
N GLY A 78 36.22 -11.46 34.82
CA GLY A 78 36.07 -10.04 35.13
C GLY A 78 34.64 -9.60 35.45
N GLY A 79 34.30 -9.55 36.75
CA GLY A 79 33.34 -8.61 37.36
C GLY A 79 31.98 -8.36 36.70
N ALA A 80 30.94 -9.06 37.17
CA ALA A 80 29.55 -8.76 36.83
C ALA A 80 29.09 -7.42 37.45
N GLY A 81 29.26 -6.34 36.70
CA GLY A 81 28.43 -5.13 36.83
C GLY A 81 27.05 -5.35 36.19
N PRO A 82 26.02 -4.59 36.58
CA PRO A 82 24.70 -4.71 35.98
C PRO A 82 24.78 -4.31 34.49
N ILE A 83 24.46 -5.27 33.63
CA ILE A 83 24.33 -5.05 32.18
C ILE A 83 23.08 -4.20 31.96
N ASP A 84 23.30 -2.93 31.61
CA ASP A 84 22.26 -2.03 31.14
C ASP A 84 21.90 -2.40 29.70
N LEU A 85 20.86 -3.22 29.54
CA LEU A 85 20.29 -3.64 28.26
C LEU A 85 19.25 -2.60 27.80
N ASP A 86 19.72 -1.39 27.52
CA ASP A 86 18.96 -0.41 26.76
C ASP A 86 19.02 -0.78 25.27
N LEU A 87 18.11 -1.67 24.85
CA LEU A 87 17.82 -1.97 23.44
C LEU A 87 16.84 -0.94 22.86
N THR A 88 17.09 0.34 23.06
CA THR A 88 16.68 1.34 22.09
C THR A 88 17.47 1.05 20.82
N LEU A 89 16.78 0.58 19.78
CA LEU A 89 17.30 0.66 18.40
C LEU A 89 17.64 2.13 18.19
N ALA A 90 18.92 2.48 18.34
CA ALA A 90 19.42 3.78 17.97
C ALA A 90 18.89 4.04 16.57
N LEU A 91 18.06 5.09 16.43
CA LEU A 91 17.73 5.61 15.12
C LEU A 91 19.09 5.79 14.43
N PRO A 92 19.28 5.26 13.20
CA PRO A 92 20.53 5.48 12.50
C PRO A 92 20.82 6.97 12.57
N VAL A 93 22.00 7.32 13.11
CA VAL A 93 22.51 8.69 13.10
C VAL A 93 22.20 9.21 11.69
N PRO A 94 21.51 10.36 11.55
CA PRO A 94 21.27 10.93 10.23
C PRO A 94 22.61 10.90 9.52
N ILE A 95 22.72 10.06 8.49
CA ILE A 95 23.95 9.98 7.71
C ILE A 95 24.13 11.41 7.23
N GLU A 96 25.15 12.11 7.75
CA GLU A 96 25.45 13.44 7.26
C GLU A 96 25.59 13.27 5.75
N PRO A 97 24.72 13.91 4.96
CA PRO A 97 24.77 13.74 3.52
C PRO A 97 26.20 14.05 3.10
N PRO A 98 26.80 13.25 2.20
CA PRO A 98 28.16 13.50 1.77
C PRO A 98 28.29 14.99 1.42
N PRO A 99 29.42 15.63 1.79
CA PRO A 99 29.60 17.06 1.62
C PRO A 99 29.22 17.44 0.19
N PRO A 100 28.55 18.59 -0.02
CA PRO A 100 27.97 18.94 -1.30
C PRO A 100 29.06 18.93 -2.36
N LEU A 101 29.15 17.83 -3.10
CA LEU A 101 29.66 17.86 -4.45
C LEU A 101 28.86 18.95 -5.16
N ASN A 102 29.54 19.75 -5.96
CA ASN A 102 28.97 20.89 -6.67
C ASN A 102 27.98 20.38 -7.74
N ILE A 103 26.87 19.83 -7.29
CA ILE A 103 25.92 19.08 -8.09
C ILE A 103 24.87 20.07 -8.52
N GLU A 104 24.96 20.43 -9.80
CA GLU A 104 23.97 21.24 -10.48
C GLU A 104 22.58 20.66 -10.20
N SER A 105 21.76 21.46 -9.53
CA SER A 105 20.40 21.08 -9.23
C SER A 105 19.58 21.20 -10.52
N ALA A 106 19.04 20.09 -11.00
CA ALA A 106 18.18 20.10 -12.17
C ALA A 106 16.77 20.53 -11.76
N GLY A 107 16.23 21.55 -12.42
CA GLY A 107 14.81 21.90 -12.32
C GLY A 107 13.96 20.91 -13.11
N CYS A 108 12.84 20.45 -12.55
CA CYS A 108 11.85 19.67 -13.29
C CYS A 108 10.44 19.88 -12.73
N GLU A 109 9.41 19.70 -13.55
CA GLU A 109 8.05 19.60 -13.04
C GLU A 109 7.83 18.30 -12.25
N PHE A 110 6.93 18.31 -11.27
CA PHE A 110 6.55 17.09 -10.54
C PHE A 110 6.00 15.98 -11.47
N SER A 111 5.37 16.36 -12.57
CA SER A 111 4.91 15.44 -13.63
C SER A 111 6.09 14.64 -14.23
N GLU A 112 7.25 15.28 -14.38
CA GLU A 112 8.46 14.77 -15.03
C GLU A 112 9.48 14.12 -14.09
N LEU A 113 9.30 14.26 -12.77
CA LEU A 113 10.23 13.76 -11.74
C LEU A 113 10.65 12.29 -11.97
N SER A 114 9.72 11.40 -12.34
CA SER A 114 10.05 9.99 -12.62
C SER A 114 11.06 9.85 -13.76
N ARG A 115 10.85 10.59 -14.86
CA ARG A 115 11.74 10.55 -16.02
C ARG A 115 13.12 11.08 -15.65
N ALA A 116 13.16 12.21 -14.95
CA ALA A 116 14.41 12.84 -14.51
C ALA A 116 15.24 11.91 -13.59
N LEU A 117 14.58 11.22 -12.65
CA LEU A 117 15.19 10.18 -11.83
C LEU A 117 15.69 9.00 -12.66
N THR A 118 14.88 8.52 -13.62
CA THR A 118 15.27 7.41 -14.51
C THR A 118 16.53 7.73 -15.29
N ASP A 119 16.63 8.94 -15.85
CA ASP A 119 17.79 9.32 -16.65
C ASP A 119 19.05 9.40 -15.78
N ARG A 120 18.96 9.93 -14.55
CA ARG A 120 20.08 9.99 -13.60
C ARG A 120 20.52 8.60 -13.10
N PHE A 121 19.57 7.75 -12.72
CA PHE A 121 19.88 6.40 -12.26
C PHE A 121 20.45 5.52 -13.40
N LYS A 122 19.97 5.69 -14.63
CA LYS A 122 20.53 5.01 -15.81
C LYS A 122 21.94 5.49 -16.17
N ALA A 123 22.21 6.78 -16.04
CA ALA A 123 23.55 7.32 -16.27
C ALA A 123 24.55 6.73 -15.28
N SER A 124 24.23 6.74 -13.99
CA SER A 124 25.11 6.26 -12.93
C SER A 124 25.34 4.74 -12.97
N ALA A 125 24.32 3.96 -13.35
CA ALA A 125 24.45 2.51 -13.50
C ALA A 125 25.45 2.08 -14.59
N ARG A 126 25.86 2.97 -15.50
CA ARG A 126 26.90 2.67 -16.50
C ARG A 126 28.30 2.74 -15.92
N ASP A 127 28.49 3.51 -14.85
CA ASP A 127 29.79 3.88 -14.34
C ASP A 127 30.15 3.14 -13.03
N ASP A 128 29.23 2.30 -12.50
CA ASP A 128 29.37 1.61 -11.21
C ASP A 128 29.63 2.57 -10.02
N VAL A 129 29.10 3.80 -10.13
CA VAL A 129 29.24 4.85 -9.11
C VAL A 129 27.92 5.00 -8.34
N PRO A 130 27.98 5.24 -7.01
CA PRO A 130 26.79 5.62 -6.25
C PRO A 130 26.02 6.74 -6.92
N VAL A 131 24.71 6.56 -7.05
CA VAL A 131 23.84 7.58 -7.63
C VAL A 131 23.63 8.67 -6.59
N TYR A 132 23.92 9.91 -6.97
CA TYR A 132 23.48 11.09 -6.24
C TYR A 132 22.72 12.00 -7.21
N ALA A 133 21.49 12.36 -6.86
CA ALA A 133 20.67 13.25 -7.66
C ALA A 133 19.96 14.27 -6.79
N ARG A 134 20.03 15.54 -7.17
CA ARG A 134 19.31 16.64 -6.53
C ARG A 134 18.43 17.34 -7.57
N PHE A 135 17.14 17.41 -7.28
CA PHE A 135 16.15 18.07 -8.12
C PHE A 135 15.46 19.20 -7.36
N VAL A 136 15.24 20.32 -8.05
CA VAL A 136 14.27 21.33 -7.65
C VAL A 136 13.00 21.03 -8.42
N VAL A 137 11.96 20.62 -7.70
CA VAL A 137 10.71 20.14 -8.27
C VAL A 137 9.66 21.23 -8.19
N ASP A 138 9.15 21.62 -9.35
CA ASP A 138 8.01 22.52 -9.44
C ASP A 138 6.71 21.76 -9.16
N CYS A 139 5.97 22.23 -8.16
CA CYS A 139 4.76 21.62 -7.64
C CYS A 139 3.55 22.47 -8.04
N ASN A 140 2.50 21.82 -8.55
CA ASN A 140 1.25 22.52 -8.86
C ASN A 140 0.51 22.99 -7.58
N GLN A 141 -0.55 23.77 -7.77
CA GLN A 141 -1.34 24.33 -6.66
C GLN A 141 -1.94 23.25 -5.75
N GLU A 142 -2.41 22.13 -6.31
CA GLU A 142 -2.97 21.02 -5.54
C GLU A 142 -1.96 20.41 -4.55
N HIS A 143 -0.68 20.27 -4.97
CA HIS A 143 0.38 19.81 -4.07
C HIS A 143 0.67 20.84 -2.98
N TRP A 144 0.72 22.13 -3.32
CA TRP A 144 0.92 23.20 -2.34
C TRP A 144 -0.20 23.26 -1.30
N ASP A 145 -1.44 22.98 -1.69
CA ASP A 145 -2.57 22.94 -0.75
C ASP A 145 -2.41 21.80 0.26
N VAL A 146 -1.90 20.64 -0.17
CA VAL A 146 -1.53 19.55 0.75
C VAL A 146 -0.45 19.99 1.73
N PHE A 147 0.63 20.62 1.26
CA PHE A 147 1.73 21.08 2.11
C PHE A 147 1.28 22.16 3.11
N ARG A 148 0.47 23.14 2.68
CA ARG A 148 -0.11 24.15 3.58
C ARG A 148 -1.04 23.53 4.63
N SER A 149 -1.84 22.53 4.25
CA SER A 149 -2.71 21.80 5.19
C SER A 149 -1.90 21.07 6.26
N TRP A 150 -0.73 20.54 5.89
CA TRP A 150 0.16 19.90 6.84
C TRP A 150 0.77 20.92 7.80
N SER A 151 1.29 22.02 7.26
CA SER A 151 1.89 23.10 8.02
C SER A 151 0.96 23.70 9.08
N THR A 152 -0.36 23.70 8.86
CA THR A 152 -1.35 24.29 9.78
C THR A 152 -1.89 23.33 10.84
N THR A 153 -1.97 22.02 10.55
CA THR A 153 -2.65 21.04 11.44
C THR A 153 -1.77 20.48 12.56
N HIS A 154 -0.44 20.57 12.44
CA HIS A 154 0.49 19.95 13.40
C HIS A 154 1.63 20.91 13.81
N PRO A 155 1.35 21.91 14.67
CA PRO A 155 2.41 22.81 15.14
C PRO A 155 3.38 22.18 16.17
N ASP A 156 2.99 21.16 16.95
CA ASP A 156 3.69 20.88 18.23
C ASP A 156 3.92 19.40 18.66
N SER A 157 3.59 18.37 17.88
CA SER A 157 3.81 16.98 18.35
C SER A 157 5.21 16.43 18.02
N GLU A 158 6.23 16.84 18.77
CA GLU A 158 7.59 16.26 18.68
C GLU A 158 7.61 14.74 19.02
N ASN A 159 6.59 14.23 19.70
CA ASN A 159 6.59 12.88 20.28
C ASN A 159 6.02 11.77 19.38
N ASP A 160 5.51 12.07 18.19
CA ASP A 160 5.07 11.02 17.25
C ASP A 160 5.43 11.36 15.80
N PRO A 161 6.64 10.97 15.33
CA PRO A 161 7.05 11.16 13.94
C PRO A 161 6.20 10.37 12.93
N SER A 162 5.29 9.50 13.40
CA SER A 162 4.33 8.80 12.55
C SER A 162 2.99 9.54 12.41
N ALA A 163 2.74 10.61 13.16
CA ALA A 163 1.48 11.37 13.16
C ALA A 163 1.44 12.52 12.13
N GLY A 164 1.91 12.30 10.91
CA GLY A 164 1.61 13.23 9.81
C GLY A 164 0.11 13.26 9.48
N PRO A 165 -0.45 14.39 9.02
CA PRO A 165 -1.85 14.45 8.60
C PRO A 165 -2.11 13.46 7.48
N ASP A 166 -3.30 12.87 7.51
CA ASP A 166 -3.69 11.83 6.56
C ASP A 166 -3.59 12.31 5.10
N SER A 167 -3.79 13.61 4.85
CA SER A 167 -3.62 14.23 3.53
C SER A 167 -2.18 14.16 3.02
N PHE A 168 -1.18 14.49 3.85
CA PHE A 168 0.23 14.42 3.46
C PHE A 168 0.69 12.99 3.26
N LYS A 169 0.31 12.09 4.17
CA LYS A 169 0.58 10.65 4.01
C LYS A 169 -0.04 10.10 2.73
N ALA A 170 -1.28 10.47 2.42
CA ALA A 170 -1.94 10.09 1.17
C ALA A 170 -1.14 10.62 -0.03
N TRP A 171 -0.77 11.90 -0.05
CA TRP A 171 0.04 12.47 -1.13
C TRP A 171 1.39 11.77 -1.31
N VAL A 172 2.11 11.47 -0.21
CA VAL A 172 3.38 10.72 -0.29
C VAL A 172 3.14 9.34 -0.88
N ASN A 173 2.11 8.63 -0.44
CA ASN A 173 1.83 7.26 -0.86
C ASN A 173 1.27 7.13 -2.27
N ASP A 174 0.46 8.10 -2.70
CA ASP A 174 -0.36 8.04 -3.91
C ASP A 174 0.25 8.84 -5.06
N SER A 175 1.01 9.90 -4.76
CA SER A 175 1.60 10.79 -5.77
C SER A 175 3.12 10.67 -5.86
N LEU A 176 3.83 10.86 -4.74
CA LEU A 176 5.30 10.93 -4.73
C LEU A 176 5.95 9.55 -4.85
N ARG A 177 5.60 8.60 -3.97
CA ARG A 177 6.25 7.27 -3.94
C ARG A 177 6.15 6.55 -5.28
N PRO A 178 5.02 6.49 -5.99
CA PRO A 178 4.97 5.85 -7.31
C PRO A 178 5.97 6.48 -8.29
N LYS A 179 6.18 7.80 -8.21
CA LYS A 179 7.16 8.49 -9.07
C LYS A 179 8.60 8.14 -8.70
N LEU A 180 8.92 8.09 -7.41
CA LEU A 180 10.23 7.63 -6.93
C LEU A 180 10.50 6.18 -7.36
N GLU A 181 9.55 5.29 -7.14
CA GLU A 181 9.69 3.87 -7.47
C GLU A 181 9.82 3.63 -8.98
N VAL A 182 9.01 4.30 -9.80
CA VAL A 182 9.14 4.23 -11.27
C VAL A 182 10.46 4.85 -11.74
N GLY A 183 10.83 6.00 -11.18
CA GLY A 183 12.01 6.74 -11.60
C GLY A 183 13.30 6.00 -11.29
N THR A 184 13.42 5.49 -10.07
CA THR A 184 14.64 4.83 -9.58
C THR A 184 14.69 3.33 -9.90
N GLY A 185 13.53 2.69 -10.07
CA GLY A 185 13.41 1.22 -10.16
C GLY A 185 13.54 0.50 -8.81
N PHE A 186 13.55 1.23 -7.69
CA PHE A 186 13.71 0.67 -6.34
C PHE A 186 12.44 0.84 -5.50
N TYR A 187 12.30 0.01 -4.47
CA TYR A 187 11.20 0.11 -3.52
C TYR A 187 11.59 1.01 -2.34
N TRP A 188 10.79 2.04 -2.07
CA TRP A 188 11.06 3.04 -1.04
C TRP A 188 10.04 2.95 0.09
N GLU A 189 10.54 2.81 1.32
CA GLU A 189 9.72 2.83 2.54
C GLU A 189 9.91 4.15 3.26
N VAL A 190 8.79 4.81 3.56
CA VAL A 190 8.81 6.03 4.35
C VAL A 190 9.18 5.71 5.80
N ARG A 191 10.20 6.39 6.32
CA ARG A 191 10.67 6.17 7.69
C ARG A 191 10.31 7.30 8.62
N THR A 192 10.58 8.52 8.18
CA THR A 192 10.51 9.67 9.06
C THR A 192 9.81 10.81 8.36
N TYR A 193 8.89 11.42 9.10
CA TYR A 193 8.34 12.73 8.82
C TYR A 193 8.86 13.66 9.90
N SER A 194 9.52 14.75 9.53
CA SER A 194 10.00 15.75 10.49
C SER A 194 9.78 17.15 9.97
N ARG A 195 9.58 18.09 10.88
CA ARG A 195 9.42 19.51 10.57
C ARG A 195 10.49 20.31 11.32
N SER A 196 11.29 21.07 10.59
CA SER A 196 12.28 21.97 11.18
C SER A 196 11.64 23.31 11.51
N ARG A 197 11.56 23.64 12.80
CA ARG A 197 11.05 24.95 13.27
C ARG A 197 11.95 26.11 12.84
N VAL A 198 13.26 25.88 12.87
CA VAL A 198 14.27 26.92 12.62
C VAL A 198 14.25 27.35 11.16
N ARG A 199 14.08 26.41 10.23
CA ARG A 199 14.14 26.67 8.79
C ARG A 199 12.77 26.77 8.11
N ARG A 200 11.67 26.49 8.84
CA ARG A 200 10.33 26.30 8.26
C ARG A 200 10.29 25.27 7.12
N GLU A 201 11.23 24.34 7.18
CA GLU A 201 11.38 23.25 6.22
C GLU A 201 10.64 22.02 6.72
N GLU A 202 9.96 21.37 5.79
CA GLU A 202 9.27 20.11 5.98
C GLU A 202 10.11 19.00 5.34
N TYR A 203 10.40 17.92 6.07
CA TYR A 203 11.33 16.89 5.64
C TYR A 203 10.70 15.50 5.69
N LEU A 204 10.89 14.76 4.59
CA LEU A 204 10.50 13.37 4.43
C LEU A 204 11.76 12.56 4.07
N ALA A 205 12.11 11.58 4.91
CA ALA A 205 13.13 10.59 4.58
C ALA A 205 12.48 9.26 4.23
N THR A 206 12.82 8.75 3.06
CA THR A 206 12.53 7.39 2.64
C THR A 206 13.82 6.60 2.52
N LEU A 207 13.78 5.32 2.88
CA LEU A 207 14.90 4.41 2.74
C LEU A 207 14.57 3.33 1.72
N CYS A 208 15.58 2.87 0.99
CA CYS A 208 15.43 1.69 0.16
C CYS A 208 15.04 0.51 1.06
N ALA A 209 13.98 -0.17 0.65
CA ALA A 209 13.37 -1.27 1.41
C ALA A 209 13.38 -2.58 0.61
N SER A 210 14.27 -2.69 -0.37
CA SER A 210 14.61 -3.95 -1.01
C SER A 210 15.15 -4.94 0.03
N ARG A 211 14.78 -6.21 -0.11
CA ARG A 211 15.06 -7.28 0.85
C ARG A 211 15.54 -8.52 0.12
N ASP A 212 16.42 -9.28 0.77
CA ASP A 212 16.93 -10.55 0.24
C ASP A 212 15.80 -11.58 0.08
N ASP A 213 14.81 -11.55 0.96
CA ASP A 213 13.70 -12.51 1.00
C ASP A 213 12.68 -12.36 -0.14
N ARG A 214 12.74 -11.26 -0.89
CA ARG A 214 11.85 -11.00 -2.05
C ARG A 214 12.42 -11.46 -3.38
N VAL A 215 13.63 -12.03 -3.41
CA VAL A 215 14.07 -12.79 -4.59
C VAL A 215 13.04 -13.89 -4.77
N ALA A 216 12.27 -13.83 -5.87
CA ALA A 216 11.20 -14.77 -6.15
C ALA A 216 11.77 -16.18 -6.16
N SER A 217 11.68 -16.89 -5.02
CA SER A 217 11.93 -18.31 -5.01
C SER A 217 10.77 -18.92 -5.79
N ASN A 218 11.00 -19.19 -7.08
CA ASN A 218 10.12 -19.99 -7.93
C ASN A 218 10.16 -21.45 -7.45
N SER A 219 9.88 -21.71 -6.17
CA SER A 219 9.64 -23.07 -5.69
C SER A 219 8.23 -23.45 -6.14
N SER A 220 8.14 -24.00 -7.35
CA SER A 220 6.95 -24.58 -7.98
C SER A 220 6.45 -25.86 -7.27
N ALA A 221 6.70 -26.01 -5.97
CA ALA A 221 6.43 -27.21 -5.21
C ALA A 221 6.01 -26.84 -3.78
N HIS A 222 4.78 -26.37 -3.60
CA HIS A 222 4.15 -26.42 -2.29
C HIS A 222 2.86 -27.23 -2.35
N PRO A 223 2.81 -28.41 -1.71
CA PRO A 223 1.58 -29.17 -1.56
C PRO A 223 0.62 -28.39 -0.67
N SER A 224 -0.63 -28.35 -1.12
CA SER A 224 -1.76 -27.79 -0.40
C SER A 224 -1.95 -28.47 0.95
N SER A 225 -1.88 -27.73 2.05
CA SER A 225 -2.80 -27.83 3.20
C SER A 225 -2.18 -27.24 4.47
N SER A 226 -2.35 -25.94 4.63
CA SER A 226 -2.60 -25.23 5.90
C SER A 226 -2.17 -23.79 5.70
N ARG A 227 -3.08 -22.85 5.94
CA ARG A 227 -2.76 -21.43 6.09
C ARG A 227 -1.99 -21.27 7.40
N THR A 228 -0.75 -21.72 7.41
CA THR A 228 0.21 -21.32 8.43
C THR A 228 0.41 -19.83 8.18
N SER A 229 0.06 -18.99 9.15
CA SER A 229 0.43 -17.57 9.06
C SER A 229 1.94 -17.56 8.89
N GLU A 230 2.38 -17.10 7.72
CA GLU A 230 3.78 -17.02 7.35
C GLU A 230 4.46 -16.21 8.46
N LYS A 231 5.16 -16.90 9.37
CA LYS A 231 5.97 -16.27 10.41
C LYS A 231 7.02 -15.50 9.63
N ARG A 232 6.72 -14.22 9.37
CA ARG A 232 7.54 -13.34 8.53
C ARG A 232 8.98 -13.47 9.03
N ARG A 233 9.85 -13.97 8.17
CA ARG A 233 11.28 -14.02 8.47
C ARG A 233 11.75 -12.62 8.85
N LYS A 234 12.73 -12.54 9.76
CA LYS A 234 13.36 -11.26 10.09
C LYS A 234 13.82 -10.63 8.79
N ILE A 235 13.44 -9.37 8.60
CA ILE A 235 13.68 -8.64 7.37
C ILE A 235 15.17 -8.34 7.28
N THR A 236 15.90 -9.06 6.43
CA THR A 236 17.25 -8.69 6.03
C THR A 236 17.15 -7.67 4.89
N ARG A 237 17.83 -6.53 5.06
CA ARG A 237 17.91 -5.47 4.03
C ARG A 237 19.30 -5.51 3.42
N TYR A 238 19.36 -5.16 2.14
CA TYR A 238 20.62 -4.89 1.48
C TYR A 238 21.35 -3.70 2.10
N GLY A 239 22.66 -3.68 1.94
CA GLY A 239 23.55 -2.62 2.42
C GLY A 239 23.52 -1.34 1.59
N CYS A 240 22.61 -1.20 0.60
CA CYS A 240 22.60 -0.07 -0.36
C CYS A 240 22.60 1.31 0.27
N GLN A 241 22.18 1.42 1.53
CA GLN A 241 21.99 2.68 2.26
C GLN A 241 21.19 3.71 1.44
N GLY A 242 20.33 3.23 0.53
CA GLY A 242 19.59 4.10 -0.36
C GLY A 242 18.68 5.02 0.43
N THR A 243 18.76 6.32 0.17
CA THR A 243 17.88 7.33 0.77
C THR A 243 17.25 8.20 -0.30
N VAL A 244 15.98 8.57 -0.13
CA VAL A 244 15.40 9.72 -0.85
C VAL A 244 14.81 10.66 0.19
N ASN A 245 15.37 11.86 0.20
CA ASN A 245 15.00 12.94 1.09
C ASN A 245 14.22 13.98 0.29
N VAL A 246 13.01 14.29 0.74
CA VAL A 246 12.18 15.33 0.17
C VAL A 246 12.07 16.46 1.17
N THR A 247 12.51 17.65 0.77
CA THR A 247 12.45 18.86 1.59
C THR A 247 11.50 19.85 0.92
N VAL A 248 10.45 20.24 1.62
CA VAL A 248 9.50 21.24 1.15
C VAL A 248 9.76 22.54 1.89
N ASP A 249 10.12 23.59 1.15
CA ASP A 249 10.20 24.95 1.64
C ASP A 249 8.93 25.70 1.21
N SER A 250 8.00 25.78 2.15
CA SER A 250 6.72 26.47 1.98
C SER A 250 6.85 27.98 1.80
N ALA A 251 7.93 28.61 2.28
CA ALA A 251 8.15 30.05 2.16
C ALA A 251 8.66 30.42 0.77
N LEU A 252 9.55 29.60 0.22
CA LEU A 252 10.07 29.77 -1.14
C LEU A 252 9.16 29.14 -2.21
N GLY A 253 8.19 28.32 -1.81
CA GLY A 253 7.39 27.54 -2.77
C GLY A 253 8.28 26.58 -3.57
N THR A 254 9.27 25.97 -2.93
CA THR A 254 10.20 25.04 -3.57
C THR A 254 10.18 23.68 -2.91
N CYS A 255 10.22 22.62 -3.73
CA CYS A 255 10.33 21.24 -3.27
C CYS A 255 11.66 20.66 -3.77
N TYR A 256 12.49 20.15 -2.86
CA TYR A 256 13.76 19.53 -3.19
C TYR A 256 13.63 18.02 -3.04
N VAL A 257 14.07 17.27 -4.05
CA VAL A 257 14.20 15.82 -3.97
C VAL A 257 15.67 15.47 -4.10
N VAL A 258 16.24 14.91 -3.03
CA VAL A 258 17.63 14.44 -2.98
C VAL A 258 17.60 12.92 -2.88
N ALA A 259 18.06 12.24 -3.91
CA ALA A 259 18.16 10.79 -3.96
C ALA A 259 19.62 10.35 -3.90
N PHE A 260 19.91 9.38 -3.05
CA PHE A 260 21.19 8.68 -2.95
C PHE A 260 20.95 7.18 -2.96
N HIS A 261 21.72 6.42 -3.75
CA HIS A 261 21.64 4.95 -3.74
C HIS A 261 22.93 4.32 -4.23
N VAL A 262 23.40 3.28 -3.53
CA VAL A 262 24.47 2.39 -3.99
C VAL A 262 23.81 1.15 -4.59
N ASP A 263 24.10 0.83 -5.85
CA ASP A 263 23.50 -0.30 -6.58
C ASP A 263 24.12 -1.64 -6.14
N ASP A 264 24.02 -1.95 -4.84
CA ASP A 264 24.57 -3.15 -4.21
C ASP A 264 23.62 -4.36 -4.25
N HIS A 265 22.46 -4.19 -4.89
CA HIS A 265 21.42 -5.21 -4.92
C HIS A 265 20.61 -5.18 -6.22
N PRO A 266 20.10 -6.34 -6.67
CA PRO A 266 19.24 -6.38 -7.85
C PRO A 266 17.97 -5.54 -7.64
N LYS A 267 17.50 -4.92 -8.73
CA LYS A 267 16.21 -4.23 -8.72
C LYS A 267 15.07 -5.23 -8.47
N PRO A 268 13.98 -4.82 -7.79
CA PRO A 268 12.90 -5.74 -7.46
C PRO A 268 12.17 -6.24 -8.71
N SER A 269 12.29 -7.53 -9.03
CA SER A 269 11.74 -8.15 -10.24
C SER A 269 10.21 -8.18 -10.30
N TRP A 270 9.50 -8.03 -9.17
CA TRP A 270 8.03 -8.02 -9.13
C TRP A 270 7.41 -6.77 -9.77
N ARG A 271 8.21 -5.75 -10.08
CA ARG A 271 7.79 -4.57 -10.84
C ARG A 271 8.24 -4.56 -12.28
N ASP A 272 9.15 -5.45 -12.64
CA ASP A 272 9.37 -5.86 -14.02
C ASP A 272 8.19 -6.73 -14.46
N ASN A 273 6.97 -6.15 -14.43
CA ASN A 273 5.83 -6.62 -15.20
C ASN A 273 6.11 -6.36 -16.68
N VAL A 274 7.28 -6.80 -17.16
CA VAL A 274 7.58 -6.91 -18.56
C VAL A 274 6.63 -7.98 -19.06
N PHE A 275 5.54 -7.52 -19.68
CA PHE A 275 4.60 -8.40 -20.31
C PHE A 275 5.40 -9.36 -21.20
N PRO A 276 5.34 -10.70 -20.97
CA PRO A 276 6.28 -11.62 -21.57
C PRO A 276 6.35 -11.42 -23.07
N ALA A 277 7.55 -11.42 -23.67
CA ALA A 277 7.70 -11.18 -25.11
C ALA A 277 6.81 -12.11 -25.94
N LYS A 278 6.72 -13.39 -25.55
CA LYS A 278 5.79 -14.37 -26.15
C LYS A 278 4.31 -13.95 -26.06
N ALA A 279 3.91 -13.33 -24.96
CA ALA A 279 2.56 -12.81 -24.79
C ALA A 279 2.34 -11.54 -25.64
N LYS A 280 3.34 -10.64 -25.76
CA LYS A 280 3.29 -9.51 -26.69
C LYS A 280 3.16 -9.98 -28.14
N ASP A 281 3.97 -10.96 -28.54
CA ASP A 281 3.93 -11.56 -29.88
C ASP A 281 2.59 -12.23 -30.16
N PHE A 282 2.05 -12.94 -29.17
CA PHE A 282 0.71 -13.53 -29.24
C PHE A 282 -0.36 -12.44 -29.45
N LEU A 283 -0.33 -11.35 -28.68
CA LEU A 283 -1.25 -10.22 -28.83
C LEU A 283 -1.07 -9.49 -30.18
N ALA A 284 0.16 -9.37 -30.68
CA ALA A 284 0.45 -8.74 -31.97
C ALA A 284 0.00 -9.60 -33.17
N LYS A 285 0.04 -10.93 -33.02
CA LYS A 285 -0.59 -11.86 -33.98
C LYS A 285 -2.11 -11.81 -33.87
N PHE A 286 -2.63 -11.63 -32.66
CA PHE A 286 -4.06 -11.54 -32.37
C PHE A 286 -4.73 -10.31 -33.01
N SER A 287 -4.10 -9.14 -32.98
CA SER A 287 -4.70 -7.90 -33.54
C SER A 287 -5.08 -8.04 -35.03
N ARG A 288 -4.43 -8.94 -35.77
CA ARG A 288 -4.76 -9.28 -37.17
C ARG A 288 -6.03 -10.13 -37.32
N HIS A 289 -6.50 -10.74 -36.23
CA HIS A 289 -7.64 -11.67 -36.19
C HIS A 289 -8.82 -11.12 -35.39
N ALA A 290 -8.82 -9.84 -35.02
CA ALA A 290 -9.92 -9.23 -34.26
C ALA A 290 -11.29 -9.42 -34.93
N GLY A 291 -11.34 -9.39 -36.28
CA GLY A 291 -12.56 -9.67 -37.05
C GLY A 291 -13.01 -11.15 -37.06
N ALA A 292 -12.18 -12.06 -36.57
CA ALA A 292 -12.50 -13.48 -36.44
C ALA A 292 -13.09 -13.85 -35.06
N VAL A 293 -13.14 -12.90 -34.12
CA VAL A 293 -13.71 -13.14 -32.79
C VAL A 293 -15.22 -13.36 -32.91
N LYS A 294 -15.66 -14.61 -32.71
CA LYS A 294 -17.10 -14.97 -32.75
C LYS A 294 -17.78 -14.88 -31.40
N GLU A 295 -17.04 -15.06 -30.32
CA GLU A 295 -17.58 -15.08 -28.97
C GLU A 295 -16.69 -14.26 -28.05
N VAL A 296 -17.32 -13.43 -27.22
CA VAL A 296 -16.67 -12.74 -26.12
C VAL A 296 -17.42 -12.98 -24.82
N VAL A 297 -16.68 -12.99 -23.72
CA VAL A 297 -17.18 -13.06 -22.36
C VAL A 297 -16.82 -11.77 -21.67
N MET A 298 -17.79 -11.11 -21.05
CA MET A 298 -17.55 -10.01 -20.15
C MET A 298 -17.66 -10.49 -18.71
N ASP A 299 -16.64 -10.21 -17.93
CA ASP A 299 -16.59 -10.55 -16.52
C ASP A 299 -16.19 -9.33 -15.68
N SER A 300 -16.55 -9.36 -14.40
CA SER A 300 -16.22 -8.30 -13.45
C SER A 300 -15.78 -8.87 -12.11
N THR A 301 -14.71 -8.32 -11.55
CA THR A 301 -14.30 -8.63 -10.18
C THR A 301 -14.49 -7.41 -9.29
N PHE A 302 -15.10 -7.62 -8.13
CA PHE A 302 -15.30 -6.59 -7.11
C PHE A 302 -14.68 -7.03 -5.79
N LYS A 303 -14.16 -6.07 -5.01
CA LYS A 303 -13.45 -6.28 -3.73
C LYS A 303 -12.11 -7.04 -3.81
N THR A 304 -11.52 -7.12 -5.00
CA THR A 304 -10.21 -7.78 -5.20
C THR A 304 -9.02 -6.85 -4.97
N ASN A 305 -9.23 -5.53 -4.84
CA ASN A 305 -8.17 -4.55 -4.59
C ASN A 305 -8.47 -3.66 -3.37
N ALA A 306 -7.41 -3.19 -2.71
CA ALA A 306 -7.48 -2.29 -1.55
C ALA A 306 -8.12 -0.93 -1.90
N LEU A 307 -8.08 -0.57 -3.18
CA LEU A 307 -8.52 0.72 -3.72
C LEU A 307 -10.01 0.76 -4.11
N ARG A 308 -10.78 -0.31 -3.81
CA ARG A 308 -12.24 -0.42 -4.03
C ARG A 308 -12.70 -0.23 -5.49
N PHE A 309 -11.82 -0.49 -6.46
CA PHE A 309 -12.23 -0.54 -7.87
C PHE A 309 -12.96 -1.84 -8.18
N GLU A 310 -13.95 -1.74 -9.07
CA GLU A 310 -14.47 -2.87 -9.82
C GLU A 310 -13.70 -2.95 -11.14
N MET A 311 -13.14 -4.12 -11.45
CA MET A 311 -12.41 -4.33 -12.69
C MET A 311 -13.28 -5.15 -13.63
N PHE A 312 -13.55 -4.63 -14.81
CA PHE A 312 -14.17 -5.34 -15.92
C PHE A 312 -13.12 -5.83 -16.88
N VAL A 313 -13.38 -6.98 -17.49
CA VAL A 313 -12.57 -7.55 -18.56
C VAL A 313 -13.48 -8.06 -19.68
N VAL A 314 -13.08 -7.82 -20.92
CA VAL A 314 -13.62 -8.53 -22.09
C VAL A 314 -12.61 -9.59 -22.48
N VAL A 315 -13.04 -10.85 -22.53
CA VAL A 315 -12.24 -12.01 -22.91
C VAL A 315 -12.82 -12.60 -24.19
N ALA A 316 -12.02 -12.69 -25.25
CA ALA A 316 -12.43 -13.39 -26.47
C ALA A 316 -12.19 -14.89 -26.36
N ASN A 317 -13.09 -15.68 -26.94
CA ASN A 317 -12.84 -17.08 -27.24
C ASN A 317 -12.24 -17.19 -28.64
N LEU A 318 -11.01 -17.71 -28.72
CA LEU A 318 -10.26 -17.87 -29.96
C LEU A 318 -9.76 -19.30 -30.06
N GLY A 319 -10.45 -20.12 -30.86
CA GLY A 319 -10.06 -21.53 -31.01
C GLY A 319 -10.04 -22.30 -29.69
N GLY A 320 -10.92 -21.95 -28.74
CA GLY A 320 -10.98 -22.56 -27.41
C GLY A 320 -10.13 -21.87 -26.35
N PHE A 321 -9.33 -20.85 -26.70
CA PHE A 321 -8.53 -20.10 -25.74
C PHE A 321 -9.21 -18.80 -25.32
N GLY A 322 -9.26 -18.54 -24.03
CA GLY A 322 -9.70 -17.26 -23.47
C GLY A 322 -8.58 -16.22 -23.53
N VAL A 323 -8.76 -15.16 -24.31
CA VAL A 323 -7.78 -14.08 -24.50
C VAL A 323 -8.36 -12.75 -23.99
N PRO A 324 -7.77 -12.11 -22.97
CA PRO A 324 -8.23 -10.81 -22.51
C PRO A 324 -7.96 -9.74 -23.59
N LEU A 325 -9.02 -9.09 -24.04
CA LEU A 325 -8.96 -8.04 -25.06
C LEU A 325 -8.77 -6.65 -24.45
N ASN A 326 -9.47 -6.38 -23.36
CA ASN A 326 -9.46 -5.07 -22.75
C ASN A 326 -9.90 -5.13 -21.29
N TYR A 327 -9.39 -4.18 -20.49
CA TYR A 327 -9.72 -4.02 -19.09
C TYR A 327 -10.27 -2.60 -18.87
N MET A 328 -11.28 -2.49 -18.00
CA MET A 328 -11.78 -1.20 -17.53
C MET A 328 -11.84 -1.21 -16.00
N PHE A 329 -11.21 -0.22 -15.38
CA PHE A 329 -11.34 0.04 -13.95
C PHE A 329 -12.47 1.04 -13.71
N TYR A 330 -13.46 0.61 -12.95
CA TYR A 330 -14.58 1.44 -12.52
C TYR A 330 -14.44 1.77 -11.04
N PHE A 331 -14.25 3.05 -10.74
CA PHE A 331 -14.21 3.51 -9.36
C PHE A 331 -15.63 3.64 -8.81
N LYS A 332 -15.97 2.76 -7.86
CA LYS A 332 -17.22 2.90 -7.11
C LYS A 332 -16.95 3.86 -5.95
N LYS A 333 -17.23 5.15 -6.13
CA LYS A 333 -17.13 6.14 -5.03
C LYS A 333 -18.11 5.71 -3.92
N VAL A 334 -17.57 5.18 -2.83
CA VAL A 334 -18.33 4.82 -1.62
C VAL A 334 -17.55 5.35 -0.42
N GLY A 335 -17.92 6.55 0.07
CA GLY A 335 -17.50 7.01 1.39
C GLY A 335 -17.44 8.52 1.61
N THR A 336 -18.16 8.94 2.66
CA THR A 336 -17.88 10.02 3.65
C THR A 336 -17.70 11.46 3.15
N GLY A 337 -18.78 12.24 3.15
CA GLY A 337 -18.74 13.71 3.18
C GLY A 337 -19.49 14.40 2.04
N ASP A 338 -19.43 13.86 0.83
CA ASP A 338 -20.23 14.34 -0.30
C ASP A 338 -21.64 13.72 -0.26
N PRO A 339 -22.69 14.42 -0.73
CA PRO A 339 -23.98 13.78 -0.98
C PRO A 339 -23.74 12.64 -1.97
N SER A 340 -23.82 11.40 -1.47
CA SER A 340 -23.67 10.20 -2.29
C SER A 340 -24.57 10.35 -3.51
N PRO A 341 -24.05 10.22 -4.75
CA PRO A 341 -24.93 10.17 -5.91
C PRO A 341 -25.98 9.10 -5.65
N SER A 342 -27.23 9.41 -6.01
CA SER A 342 -28.32 8.48 -5.74
C SER A 342 -28.00 7.12 -6.38
N LEU A 343 -28.52 6.03 -5.80
CA LEU A 343 -28.35 4.69 -6.37
C LEU A 343 -28.71 4.66 -7.87
N TYR A 344 -29.70 5.47 -8.25
CA TYR A 344 -30.12 5.69 -9.63
C TYR A 344 -29.04 6.35 -10.48
N GLN A 345 -28.42 7.44 -10.02
CA GLN A 345 -27.31 8.10 -10.72
C GLN A 345 -26.12 7.15 -10.90
N MET A 346 -25.73 6.40 -9.87
CA MET A 346 -24.64 5.41 -9.98
C MET A 346 -24.91 4.33 -11.03
N LYS A 347 -26.14 3.79 -11.08
CA LYS A 347 -26.54 2.80 -12.08
C LYS A 347 -26.50 3.39 -13.50
N ARG A 348 -26.97 4.62 -13.67
CA ARG A 348 -26.95 5.32 -14.96
C ARG A 348 -25.51 5.61 -15.43
N THR A 349 -24.63 6.05 -14.53
CA THR A 349 -23.22 6.32 -14.85
C THR A 349 -22.48 5.05 -15.23
N ARG A 350 -22.65 3.95 -14.47
CA ARG A 350 -22.03 2.66 -14.79
C ARG A 350 -22.45 2.15 -16.18
N LYS A 351 -23.75 2.20 -16.46
CA LYS A 351 -24.33 1.82 -17.75
C LYS A 351 -23.70 2.62 -18.91
N LEU A 352 -23.63 3.95 -18.77
CA LEU A 352 -23.07 4.84 -19.78
C LEU A 352 -21.57 4.62 -20.01
N LEU A 353 -20.80 4.37 -18.94
CA LEU A 353 -19.37 4.07 -19.04
C LEU A 353 -19.13 2.72 -19.72
N LEU A 354 -19.89 1.67 -19.35
CA LEU A 354 -19.82 0.37 -20.01
C LEU A 354 -20.17 0.48 -21.49
N GLY A 355 -21.25 1.21 -21.83
CA GLY A 355 -21.66 1.42 -23.22
C GLY A 355 -20.57 2.12 -24.04
N ARG A 356 -19.99 3.22 -23.52
CA ARG A 356 -18.89 3.93 -24.20
C ARG A 356 -17.64 3.06 -24.33
N TRP A 357 -17.31 2.29 -23.31
CA TRP A 357 -16.16 1.40 -23.32
C TRP A 357 -16.30 0.28 -24.36
N LEU A 358 -17.43 -0.42 -24.37
CA LEU A 358 -17.72 -1.49 -25.34
C LEU A 358 -17.91 -0.92 -26.76
N GLY A 359 -18.53 0.25 -26.90
CA GLY A 359 -18.63 0.97 -28.17
C GLY A 359 -17.26 1.27 -28.77
N GLY A 360 -16.30 1.70 -27.94
CA GLY A 360 -14.91 1.88 -28.37
C GLY A 360 -14.20 0.58 -28.77
N LEU A 361 -14.66 -0.60 -28.35
CA LEU A 361 -14.16 -1.88 -28.86
C LEU A 361 -14.82 -2.23 -30.20
N HIS A 362 -16.13 -1.98 -30.34
CA HIS A 362 -16.84 -2.13 -31.60
C HIS A 362 -16.23 -1.25 -32.70
N GLU A 363 -15.98 0.03 -32.42
CA GLU A 363 -15.33 0.98 -33.35
C GLU A 363 -13.94 0.52 -33.79
N ARG A 364 -13.24 -0.26 -32.95
CA ARG A 364 -11.94 -0.88 -33.27
C ARG A 364 -12.06 -2.22 -34.01
N GLY A 365 -13.27 -2.58 -34.44
CA GLY A 365 -13.54 -3.76 -35.27
C GLY A 365 -13.96 -5.02 -34.52
N LEU A 366 -14.21 -4.96 -33.20
CA LEU A 366 -14.74 -6.10 -32.46
C LEU A 366 -16.22 -6.31 -32.82
N GLN A 367 -16.53 -7.39 -33.54
CA GLN A 367 -17.90 -7.72 -33.99
C GLN A 367 -18.26 -9.16 -33.61
N PRO A 368 -18.51 -9.43 -32.33
CA PRO A 368 -18.82 -10.79 -31.86
C PRO A 368 -20.20 -11.22 -32.36
N VAL A 369 -20.38 -12.53 -32.53
CA VAL A 369 -21.69 -13.16 -32.76
C VAL A 369 -22.36 -13.46 -31.42
N PHE A 370 -21.59 -13.81 -30.39
CA PHE A 370 -22.08 -14.09 -29.04
C PHE A 370 -21.38 -13.21 -28.01
N VAL A 371 -22.17 -12.65 -27.08
CA VAL A 371 -21.66 -11.94 -25.91
C VAL A 371 -22.21 -12.61 -24.65
N LEU A 372 -21.33 -13.23 -23.87
CA LEU A 372 -21.66 -13.87 -22.60
C LEU A 372 -21.41 -12.86 -21.47
N ASN A 373 -22.43 -12.54 -20.67
CA ASN A 373 -22.32 -11.60 -19.55
C ASN A 373 -22.69 -12.26 -18.23
N ASP A 374 -22.30 -11.64 -17.11
CA ASP A 374 -22.93 -11.90 -15.81
C ASP A 374 -24.38 -11.36 -15.79
N LYS A 375 -25.17 -11.72 -14.77
CA LYS A 375 -26.58 -11.36 -14.58
C LYS A 375 -26.85 -9.88 -14.26
N ASP A 376 -25.91 -8.99 -14.54
CA ASP A 376 -26.05 -7.55 -14.32
C ASP A 376 -26.78 -6.88 -15.49
N LYS A 377 -27.93 -6.26 -15.20
CA LYS A 377 -28.75 -5.58 -16.23
C LYS A 377 -28.01 -4.44 -16.94
N GLY A 378 -27.08 -3.76 -16.25
CA GLY A 378 -26.28 -2.69 -16.84
C GLY A 378 -25.30 -3.22 -17.87
N GLN A 379 -24.64 -4.35 -17.56
CA GLN A 379 -23.76 -5.07 -18.47
C GLN A 379 -24.49 -5.57 -19.72
N ILE A 380 -25.62 -6.27 -19.52
CA ILE A 380 -26.45 -6.81 -20.61
C ILE A 380 -26.87 -5.69 -21.57
N TRP A 381 -27.38 -4.58 -21.02
CA TRP A 381 -27.83 -3.47 -21.86
C TRP A 381 -26.68 -2.81 -22.61
N ALA A 382 -25.54 -2.58 -21.95
CA ALA A 382 -24.36 -1.99 -22.60
C ALA A 382 -23.84 -2.89 -23.73
N ALA A 383 -23.86 -4.22 -23.55
CA ALA A 383 -23.50 -5.18 -24.58
C ALA A 383 -24.48 -5.16 -25.77
N GLN A 384 -25.78 -5.08 -25.51
CA GLN A 384 -26.80 -4.99 -26.57
C GLN A 384 -26.67 -3.71 -27.38
N GLU A 385 -26.37 -2.58 -26.74
CA GLU A 385 -26.15 -1.31 -27.41
C GLU A 385 -24.86 -1.31 -28.24
N ALA A 386 -23.76 -1.80 -27.66
CA ALA A 386 -22.46 -1.82 -28.34
C ALA A 386 -22.37 -2.87 -29.46
N PHE A 387 -23.09 -3.99 -29.34
CA PHE A 387 -23.05 -5.11 -30.29
C PHE A 387 -24.48 -5.51 -30.71
N PRO A 388 -25.20 -4.66 -31.47
CA PRO A 388 -26.62 -4.88 -31.77
C PRO A 388 -26.91 -6.11 -32.62
N ARG A 389 -25.89 -6.66 -33.31
CA ARG A 389 -25.99 -7.89 -34.11
C ARG A 389 -25.62 -9.15 -33.34
N ALA A 390 -25.09 -9.02 -32.12
CA ALA A 390 -24.65 -10.14 -31.33
C ALA A 390 -25.81 -10.73 -30.51
N HIS A 391 -25.79 -12.05 -30.31
CA HIS A 391 -26.63 -12.72 -29.35
C HIS A 391 -26.08 -12.54 -27.94
N VAL A 392 -26.73 -11.66 -27.17
CA VAL A 392 -26.36 -11.40 -25.77
C VAL A 392 -27.04 -12.40 -24.85
N GLN A 393 -26.26 -13.17 -24.10
CA GLN A 393 -26.79 -14.18 -23.17
C GLN A 393 -26.00 -14.24 -21.85
N LEU A 394 -26.57 -14.94 -20.87
CA LEU A 394 -25.91 -15.17 -19.59
C LEU A 394 -24.79 -16.20 -19.74
N CYS A 395 -23.67 -15.94 -19.08
CA CYS A 395 -22.60 -16.92 -18.95
C CYS A 395 -23.08 -18.12 -18.12
N LEU A 396 -22.95 -19.33 -18.68
CA LEU A 396 -23.37 -20.57 -18.03
C LEU A 396 -22.72 -20.73 -16.64
N ARG A 397 -21.44 -20.38 -16.51
CA ARG A 397 -20.72 -20.50 -15.24
C ARG A 397 -21.36 -19.64 -14.14
N HIS A 398 -21.66 -18.38 -14.45
CA HIS A 398 -22.31 -17.46 -13.50
C HIS A 398 -23.75 -17.90 -13.15
N SER A 399 -24.45 -18.51 -14.11
CA SER A 399 -25.75 -19.14 -13.88
C SER A 399 -25.64 -20.33 -12.92
N MET A 400 -24.68 -21.24 -13.14
CA MET A 400 -24.46 -22.41 -12.29
C MET A 400 -24.04 -22.01 -10.86
N ASP A 401 -23.06 -21.11 -10.73
CA ASP A 401 -22.62 -20.59 -9.43
C ASP A 401 -23.78 -19.93 -8.67
N THR A 402 -24.74 -19.32 -9.38
CA THR A 402 -25.94 -18.74 -8.77
C THR A 402 -26.89 -19.82 -8.27
N LEU A 403 -27.14 -20.86 -9.07
CA LEU A 403 -28.02 -21.96 -8.72
C LEU A 403 -27.48 -22.76 -7.52
N GLU A 404 -26.18 -23.06 -7.50
CA GLU A 404 -25.52 -23.74 -6.38
C GLU A 404 -25.70 -22.97 -5.06
N ARG A 405 -25.58 -21.64 -5.10
CA ARG A 405 -25.80 -20.79 -3.91
C ARG A 405 -27.25 -20.73 -3.47
N MET A 406 -28.21 -20.95 -4.38
CA MET A 406 -29.64 -20.99 -4.05
C MET A 406 -30.06 -22.37 -3.53
N GLY A 407 -29.44 -23.45 -4.00
CA GLY A 407 -29.72 -24.83 -3.56
C GLY A 407 -29.02 -25.24 -2.26
N ALA A 408 -28.04 -24.47 -1.79
CA ALA A 408 -27.35 -24.68 -0.52
C ALA A 408 -28.02 -23.96 0.69
N GLY A 409 -29.29 -23.56 0.55
CA GLY A 409 -30.06 -22.80 1.52
C GLY A 409 -31.10 -23.63 2.28
#